data_AF-A0A662LYX5-F1
#
_entry.id   AF-A0A662LYX5-F1
#
_cell.length_a   1.000
_cell.length_b   1.000
_cell.length_c   1.000
_cell.angle_alpha   90.00
_cell.angle_beta   90.00
_cell.angle_gamma   90.00
#
_symmetry.space_group_name_H-M   'P 1'
#
loop_
_entity.id
_entity.type
_entity.pdbx_description
1 polymer ?
#
loop_
_entity_poly.entity_id
_entity_poly.type
_entity_poly.pdbx_seq_one_letter_code
_entity_poly.pdbx_strand_id
1 'polypeptide(L)'
;MADLKYLFNPRHVAVVGASHKEGKIGHTVLKNIVESGYKGKVYPINPKGGEILGIKVHESISSIDGEIDLALIVVPASIAVSAVEECAKKGVKFAVVITSGFSEIGNIGAEKEMAEKARANGMRILGPNVFGIYSASAPINATFGPSKIRPGNIAVISQSGALGIAMIGKTADENMGLSTIVSIGNKADITEADIMSYVFNDEITKVIFLYIEGLENGREFMDLVKKKPDDMQIVAIKAGRSKVGARAVASHTGSLAGSDKIFDAAFKQIGILRAENLAEGFNWVATLAACPKPAGKNVVIITNGGGIGVLAADACEKYGVTLTSDMELLKKTFEDVMPKFGSYKNPVDLTGQAGGAEYREALERALNEDNIHAIIALY
;
A
#
# COMPACT_ATOMS: atom_id res chain seq x y z
N MET A 1 -6.07 20.29 2.46
CA MET A 1 -6.28 18.83 2.39
C MET A 1 -7.39 18.45 3.34
N ALA A 2 -8.17 17.43 3.00
CA ALA A 2 -9.28 16.95 3.83
C ALA A 2 -8.77 16.24 5.10
N ASP A 3 -9.46 16.39 6.22
CA ASP A 3 -9.25 15.51 7.38
C ASP A 3 -9.88 14.14 7.09
N LEU A 4 -9.05 13.14 6.78
CA LEU A 4 -9.48 11.79 6.43
C LEU A 4 -9.63 10.86 7.64
N LYS A 5 -9.64 11.38 8.88
CA LYS A 5 -9.76 10.56 10.10
C LYS A 5 -10.91 9.56 10.04
N TYR A 6 -12.10 10.00 9.61
CA TYR A 6 -13.28 9.14 9.57
C TYR A 6 -13.33 8.17 8.38
N LEU A 7 -12.47 8.35 7.38
CA LEU A 7 -12.28 7.36 6.32
C LEU A 7 -11.53 6.15 6.86
N PHE A 8 -10.44 6.36 7.61
CA PHE A 8 -9.56 5.30 8.09
C PHE A 8 -9.84 4.82 9.51
N ASN A 9 -10.42 5.67 10.36
CA ASN A 9 -10.82 5.36 11.73
C ASN A 9 -12.32 5.66 11.97
N PRO A 10 -13.23 5.02 11.22
CA PRO A 10 -14.66 5.17 11.44
C PRO A 10 -15.09 4.51 12.75
N ARG A 11 -16.14 5.06 13.39
CA ARG A 11 -16.82 4.43 14.55
C ARG A 11 -18.07 3.68 14.10
N HIS A 12 -18.70 4.16 13.05
CA HIS A 12 -19.98 3.68 12.51
C HIS A 12 -19.86 3.52 11.00
N VAL A 13 -20.06 2.30 10.51
CA VAL A 13 -19.87 1.93 9.10
C VAL A 13 -21.17 1.38 8.53
N ALA A 14 -21.59 1.90 7.39
CA ALA A 14 -22.73 1.40 6.64
C ALA A 14 -22.27 0.66 5.38
N VAL A 15 -22.90 -0.48 5.05
CA VAL A 15 -22.64 -1.22 3.80
C VAL A 15 -23.90 -1.19 2.95
N VAL A 16 -23.98 -0.20 2.06
CA VAL A 16 -25.10 -0.02 1.12
C VAL A 16 -24.96 -1.00 -0.02
N GLY A 17 -25.93 -1.93 -0.14
CA GLY A 17 -25.83 -3.06 -1.08
C GLY A 17 -25.25 -4.32 -0.44
N ALA A 18 -25.20 -4.41 0.90
CA ALA A 18 -24.96 -5.65 1.62
C ALA A 18 -25.89 -6.76 1.09
N SER A 19 -25.42 -8.01 1.04
CA SER A 19 -26.21 -9.09 0.45
C SER A 19 -26.26 -10.35 1.30
N HIS A 20 -27.43 -10.99 1.32
CA HIS A 20 -27.63 -12.33 1.88
C HIS A 20 -26.95 -13.43 1.03
N LYS A 21 -26.63 -13.14 -0.23
CA LYS A 21 -26.02 -14.11 -1.14
C LYS A 21 -24.50 -14.05 -1.04
N GLU A 22 -23.90 -15.12 -0.54
CA GLU A 22 -22.45 -15.32 -0.58
C GLU A 22 -21.91 -15.20 -2.01
N GLY A 23 -20.69 -14.65 -2.12
CA GLY A 23 -20.03 -14.39 -3.40
C GLY A 23 -20.43 -13.06 -4.07
N LYS A 24 -21.47 -12.36 -3.60
CA LYS A 24 -21.69 -10.96 -4.02
C LYS A 24 -20.71 -10.03 -3.30
N ILE A 25 -20.22 -9.01 -4.00
CA ILE A 25 -19.26 -8.03 -3.45
C ILE A 25 -19.73 -7.44 -2.12
N GLY A 26 -21.00 -7.02 -2.03
CA GLY A 26 -21.55 -6.44 -0.80
C GLY A 26 -21.61 -7.43 0.37
N HIS A 27 -21.72 -8.73 0.11
CA HIS A 27 -21.59 -9.76 1.15
C HIS A 27 -20.12 -9.88 1.59
N THR A 28 -19.18 -9.96 0.62
CA THR A 28 -17.74 -10.07 0.91
C THR A 28 -17.21 -8.89 1.70
N VAL A 29 -17.59 -7.65 1.35
CA VAL A 29 -17.18 -6.44 2.09
C VAL A 29 -17.67 -6.50 3.53
N LEU A 30 -18.96 -6.82 3.74
CA LEU A 30 -19.51 -6.93 5.08
C LEU A 30 -18.80 -8.02 5.89
N LYS A 31 -18.58 -9.19 5.28
CA LYS A 31 -17.85 -10.31 5.88
C LYS A 31 -16.44 -9.90 6.30
N ASN A 32 -15.69 -9.25 5.41
CA ASN A 32 -14.33 -8.79 5.68
C ASN A 32 -14.28 -7.79 6.84
N ILE A 33 -15.25 -6.87 6.93
CA ILE A 33 -15.33 -5.94 8.07
C ILE A 33 -15.54 -6.72 9.38
N VAL A 34 -16.50 -7.65 9.40
CA VAL A 34 -16.81 -8.46 10.59
C VAL A 34 -15.62 -9.34 11.02
N GLU A 35 -14.91 -9.95 10.07
CA GLU A 35 -13.78 -10.84 10.33
C GLU A 35 -12.48 -10.09 10.65
N SER A 36 -12.37 -8.81 10.31
CA SER A 36 -11.15 -8.01 10.50
C SER A 36 -10.86 -7.60 11.95
N GLY A 37 -11.79 -7.85 12.87
CA GLY A 37 -11.66 -7.43 14.27
C GLY A 37 -12.14 -6.00 14.54
N TYR A 38 -12.78 -5.35 13.56
CA TYR A 38 -13.37 -4.02 13.68
C TYR A 38 -14.28 -3.92 14.92
N LYS A 39 -14.07 -2.87 15.72
CA LYS A 39 -14.76 -2.67 17.01
C LYS A 39 -15.92 -1.67 16.94
N GLY A 40 -16.06 -0.96 15.83
CA GLY A 40 -17.17 -0.03 15.63
C GLY A 40 -18.46 -0.75 15.25
N LYS A 41 -19.55 0.01 15.13
CA LYS A 41 -20.83 -0.54 14.69
C LYS A 41 -20.88 -0.66 13.17
N VAL A 42 -21.51 -1.73 12.70
CA VAL A 42 -21.68 -2.01 11.28
C VAL A 42 -23.17 -2.12 10.96
N TYR A 43 -23.62 -1.41 9.92
CA TYR A 43 -25.00 -1.35 9.47
C TYR A 43 -25.10 -1.88 8.02
N PRO A 44 -25.46 -3.16 7.84
CA PRO A 44 -25.83 -3.68 6.53
C PRO A 44 -27.10 -2.98 6.03
N ILE A 45 -27.09 -2.51 4.78
CA ILE A 45 -28.27 -1.88 4.17
C ILE A 45 -28.68 -2.66 2.93
N ASN A 46 -29.89 -3.19 2.95
CA ASN A 46 -30.54 -3.89 1.85
C ASN A 46 -32.06 -3.74 1.96
N PRO A 47 -32.79 -3.36 0.88
CA PRO A 47 -34.24 -3.21 0.90
C PRO A 47 -35.03 -4.45 1.33
N LYS A 48 -34.42 -5.64 1.29
CA LYS A 48 -35.07 -6.89 1.74
C LYS A 48 -35.15 -7.03 3.27
N GLY A 49 -34.47 -6.17 4.03
CA GLY A 49 -34.37 -6.31 5.49
C GLY A 49 -33.75 -7.64 5.91
N GLY A 50 -34.04 -8.10 7.13
CA GLY A 50 -33.58 -9.37 7.66
C GLY A 50 -32.26 -9.29 8.43
N GLU A 51 -31.43 -10.32 8.30
CA GLU A 51 -30.18 -10.48 9.03
C GLU A 51 -29.08 -11.03 8.11
N ILE A 52 -27.89 -10.44 8.15
CA ILE A 52 -26.71 -10.92 7.42
C ILE A 52 -25.57 -11.04 8.43
N LEU A 53 -24.95 -12.24 8.51
CA LEU A 53 -23.82 -12.53 9.41
C LEU A 53 -24.10 -12.19 10.89
N GLY A 54 -25.33 -12.42 11.37
CA GLY A 54 -25.71 -12.09 12.75
C GLY A 54 -26.08 -10.62 12.98
N ILE A 55 -26.09 -9.78 11.93
CA ILE A 55 -26.31 -8.34 12.03
C ILE A 55 -27.63 -7.96 11.37
N LYS A 56 -28.46 -7.22 12.11
CA LYS A 56 -29.73 -6.66 11.61
C LYS A 56 -29.49 -5.81 10.37
N VAL A 57 -30.25 -6.10 9.32
CA VAL A 57 -30.22 -5.35 8.06
C VAL A 57 -31.24 -4.22 8.11
N HIS A 58 -30.80 -3.03 7.73
CA HIS A 58 -31.66 -1.86 7.57
C HIS A 58 -32.13 -1.75 6.11
N GLU A 59 -33.39 -1.38 5.90
CA GLU A 59 -33.95 -1.24 4.53
C GLU A 59 -33.42 0.01 3.82
N SER A 60 -33.10 1.06 4.58
CA SER A 60 -32.51 2.30 4.07
C SER A 60 -31.48 2.87 5.06
N ILE A 61 -30.57 3.72 4.57
CA ILE A 61 -29.63 4.43 5.44
C ILE A 61 -30.32 5.44 6.37
N SER A 62 -31.47 5.98 5.94
CA SER A 62 -32.26 6.93 6.73
C SER A 62 -32.92 6.29 7.95
N SER A 63 -33.14 4.97 7.94
CA SER A 63 -33.73 4.22 9.06
C SER A 63 -32.80 3.98 10.25
N ILE A 64 -31.51 4.34 10.12
CA ILE A 64 -30.52 4.13 11.17
C ILE A 64 -30.58 5.30 12.16
N ASP A 65 -30.84 5.00 13.43
CA ASP A 65 -30.71 5.96 14.52
C ASP A 65 -29.23 6.18 14.85
N GLY A 66 -28.74 7.40 14.64
CA GLY A 66 -27.37 7.79 14.95
C GLY A 66 -26.54 8.25 13.75
N GLU A 67 -25.26 8.50 14.04
CA GLU A 67 -24.27 8.97 13.07
C GLU A 67 -23.66 7.81 12.28
N ILE A 68 -23.27 8.08 11.04
CA ILE A 68 -22.52 7.17 10.19
C ILE A 68 -21.27 7.92 9.71
N ASP A 69 -20.09 7.38 10.03
CA ASP A 69 -18.83 8.02 9.65
C ASP A 69 -18.45 7.65 8.20
N LEU A 70 -18.68 6.39 7.83
CA LEU A 70 -18.28 5.81 6.54
C LEU A 70 -19.39 4.97 5.92
N ALA A 71 -19.69 5.19 4.64
CA ALA A 71 -20.57 4.32 3.85
C ALA A 71 -19.82 3.64 2.70
N LEU A 72 -19.92 2.32 2.60
CA LEU A 72 -19.44 1.53 1.48
C LEU A 72 -20.60 1.37 0.49
N ILE A 73 -20.46 1.92 -0.72
CA ILE A 73 -21.50 1.90 -1.74
C ILE A 73 -21.20 0.77 -2.72
N VAL A 74 -22.01 -0.29 -2.66
CA VAL A 74 -21.83 -1.55 -3.39
C VAL A 74 -23.13 -1.92 -4.14
N VAL A 75 -23.68 -0.96 -4.87
CA VAL A 75 -24.92 -1.08 -5.64
C VAL A 75 -24.66 -0.87 -7.13
N PRO A 76 -25.55 -1.29 -8.05
CA PRO A 76 -25.39 -1.01 -9.48
C PRO A 76 -25.24 0.50 -9.78
N ALA A 77 -24.47 0.83 -10.83
CA ALA A 77 -24.20 2.22 -11.23
C ALA A 77 -25.48 3.05 -11.42
N SER A 78 -26.55 2.44 -11.93
CA SER A 78 -27.84 3.09 -12.17
C SER A 78 -28.50 3.67 -10.92
N ILE A 79 -28.14 3.21 -9.72
CA ILE A 79 -28.68 3.71 -8.45
C ILE A 79 -27.59 4.23 -7.49
N ALA A 80 -26.31 4.16 -7.88
CA ALA A 80 -25.20 4.58 -7.02
C ALA A 80 -25.21 6.08 -6.71
N VAL A 81 -25.54 6.93 -7.69
CA VAL A 81 -25.66 8.39 -7.50
C VAL A 81 -26.74 8.72 -6.46
N SER A 82 -27.91 8.07 -6.54
CA SER A 82 -29.00 8.23 -5.57
C SER A 82 -28.60 7.74 -4.18
N ALA A 83 -27.93 6.59 -4.10
CA ALA A 83 -27.46 6.05 -2.82
C ALA A 83 -26.43 7.00 -2.14
N VAL A 84 -25.51 7.59 -2.92
CA VAL A 84 -24.58 8.61 -2.44
C VAL A 84 -25.34 9.84 -1.95
N GLU A 85 -26.34 10.32 -2.69
CA GLU A 85 -27.16 11.46 -2.29
C GLU A 85 -27.90 11.21 -0.96
N GLU A 86 -28.49 10.02 -0.77
CA GLU A 86 -29.14 9.63 0.48
C GLU A 86 -28.16 9.57 1.66
N CYS A 87 -26.95 9.03 1.43
CA CYS A 87 -25.88 9.03 2.42
C CYS A 87 -25.48 10.46 2.81
N ALA A 88 -25.32 11.33 1.82
CA ALA A 88 -24.94 12.72 2.04
C ALA A 88 -26.01 13.46 2.86
N LYS A 89 -27.31 13.29 2.51
CA LYS A 89 -28.44 13.88 3.26
C LYS A 89 -28.55 13.35 4.69
N LYS A 90 -28.13 12.09 4.94
CA LYS A 90 -28.07 11.50 6.29
C LYS A 90 -26.90 12.07 7.13
N GLY A 91 -25.99 12.83 6.52
CA GLY A 91 -24.82 13.40 7.19
C GLY A 91 -23.65 12.41 7.30
N VAL A 92 -23.57 11.43 6.39
CA VAL A 92 -22.40 10.56 6.28
C VAL A 92 -21.18 11.41 5.91
N LYS A 93 -20.03 11.17 6.54
CA LYS A 93 -18.81 11.98 6.31
C LYS A 93 -18.03 11.53 5.07
N PHE A 94 -17.91 10.22 4.88
CA PHE A 94 -17.19 9.63 3.75
C PHE A 94 -17.99 8.52 3.07
N ALA A 95 -17.95 8.48 1.74
CA ALA A 95 -18.41 7.36 0.95
C ALA A 95 -17.25 6.72 0.19
N VAL A 96 -17.13 5.40 0.25
CA VAL A 96 -16.23 4.61 -0.60
C VAL A 96 -17.08 3.93 -1.65
N VAL A 97 -16.99 4.41 -2.88
CA VAL A 97 -17.87 3.97 -3.98
C VAL A 97 -17.20 2.84 -4.73
N ILE A 98 -17.47 1.61 -4.29
CA ILE A 98 -16.91 0.40 -4.90
C ILE A 98 -17.43 0.20 -6.32
N THR A 99 -18.66 0.64 -6.57
CA THR A 99 -19.32 0.53 -7.87
C THR A 99 -18.49 1.11 -9.02
N SER A 100 -18.32 0.31 -10.07
CA SER A 100 -17.84 0.74 -11.39
C SER A 100 -19.02 1.11 -12.32
N GLY A 101 -18.73 1.61 -13.51
CA GLY A 101 -19.67 2.06 -14.54
C GLY A 101 -19.70 3.58 -14.75
N PHE A 102 -18.58 4.27 -14.49
CA PHE A 102 -18.48 5.73 -14.47
C PHE A 102 -17.50 6.25 -15.54
N SER A 103 -16.58 7.17 -15.21
CA SER A 103 -15.71 7.81 -16.20
C SER A 103 -14.80 6.83 -16.95
N GLU A 104 -14.46 5.69 -16.34
CA GLU A 104 -13.66 4.62 -16.97
C GLU A 104 -14.36 3.96 -18.17
N ILE A 105 -15.70 4.10 -18.28
CA ILE A 105 -16.47 3.69 -19.45
C ILE A 105 -17.10 4.88 -20.21
N GLY A 106 -16.67 6.10 -19.91
CA GLY A 106 -17.12 7.33 -20.56
C GLY A 106 -18.33 8.03 -19.91
N ASN A 107 -18.85 7.54 -18.78
CA ASN A 107 -19.98 8.15 -18.07
C ASN A 107 -19.53 9.25 -17.10
N ILE A 108 -18.86 10.26 -17.64
CA ILE A 108 -18.24 11.37 -16.88
C ILE A 108 -19.30 12.23 -16.17
N GLY A 109 -20.46 12.42 -16.81
CA GLY A 109 -21.54 13.24 -16.27
C GLY A 109 -22.09 12.70 -14.93
N ALA A 110 -22.37 11.41 -14.86
CA ALA A 110 -22.86 10.76 -13.64
C ALA A 110 -21.82 10.77 -12.51
N GLU A 111 -20.53 10.59 -12.86
CA GLU A 111 -19.45 10.65 -11.88
C GLU A 111 -19.32 12.03 -11.25
N LYS A 112 -19.37 13.08 -12.09
CA LYS A 112 -19.33 14.47 -11.65
C LYS A 112 -20.54 14.83 -10.79
N GLU A 113 -21.74 14.45 -11.22
CA GLU A 113 -22.97 14.66 -10.46
C GLU A 113 -22.88 14.01 -9.06
N MET A 114 -22.37 12.78 -8.99
CA MET A 114 -22.19 12.06 -7.73
C MET A 114 -21.25 12.80 -6.76
N ALA A 115 -20.10 13.26 -7.26
CA ALA A 115 -19.14 14.02 -6.46
C ALA A 115 -19.71 15.38 -5.99
N GLU A 116 -20.43 16.09 -6.87
CA GLU A 116 -21.09 17.36 -6.54
C GLU A 116 -22.16 17.20 -5.45
N LYS A 117 -23.01 16.18 -5.56
CA LYS A 117 -24.06 15.89 -4.57
C LYS A 117 -23.50 15.55 -3.19
N ALA A 118 -22.41 14.77 -3.14
CA ALA A 118 -21.73 14.48 -1.89
C ALA A 118 -21.16 15.75 -1.25
N ARG A 119 -20.39 16.54 -2.02
CA ARG A 119 -19.76 17.78 -1.53
C ARG A 119 -20.78 18.82 -1.06
N ALA A 120 -21.90 18.95 -1.76
CA ALA A 120 -22.98 19.87 -1.40
C ALA A 120 -23.56 19.63 0.01
N ASN A 121 -23.40 18.42 0.55
CA ASN A 121 -23.85 18.04 1.89
C ASN A 121 -22.68 17.75 2.85
N GLY A 122 -21.46 18.17 2.50
CA GLY A 122 -20.27 18.01 3.36
C GLY A 122 -19.68 16.60 3.39
N MET A 123 -20.14 15.68 2.53
CA MET A 123 -19.58 14.34 2.38
C MET A 123 -18.47 14.31 1.33
N ARG A 124 -17.45 13.46 1.51
CA ARG A 124 -16.36 13.24 0.54
C ARG A 124 -16.40 11.82 -0.03
N ILE A 125 -15.89 11.63 -1.25
CA ILE A 125 -15.92 10.35 -1.97
C ILE A 125 -14.51 9.82 -2.24
N LEU A 126 -14.27 8.55 -1.86
CA LEU A 126 -13.18 7.74 -2.40
C LEU A 126 -13.70 6.90 -3.58
N GLY A 127 -13.00 6.96 -4.71
CA GLY A 127 -13.39 6.29 -5.96
C GLY A 127 -14.07 7.24 -6.95
N PRO A 128 -15.08 6.76 -7.73
CA PRO A 128 -15.66 5.42 -7.72
C PRO A 128 -14.70 4.35 -8.30
N ASN A 129 -15.24 3.14 -8.56
CA ASN A 129 -14.51 2.01 -9.15
C ASN A 129 -13.28 1.61 -8.31
N VAL A 130 -13.52 1.35 -7.03
CA VAL A 130 -12.48 0.98 -6.06
C VAL A 130 -12.74 -0.38 -5.45
N PHE A 131 -11.69 -1.03 -4.94
CA PHE A 131 -11.86 -2.26 -4.17
C PHE A 131 -12.08 -2.06 -2.68
N GLY A 132 -12.06 -0.82 -2.21
CA GLY A 132 -12.24 -0.45 -0.81
C GLY A 132 -10.96 0.00 -0.12
N ILE A 133 -10.96 -0.09 1.21
CA ILE A 133 -9.84 0.28 2.06
C ILE A 133 -9.57 -0.76 3.15
N TYR A 134 -8.34 -0.77 3.64
CA TYR A 134 -7.97 -1.41 4.90
C TYR A 134 -7.24 -0.41 5.79
N SER A 135 -7.49 -0.47 7.11
CA SER A 135 -6.71 0.27 8.11
C SER A 135 -6.44 -0.63 9.31
N ALA A 136 -5.16 -0.75 9.67
CA ALA A 136 -4.69 -1.42 10.88
C ALA A 136 -4.99 -0.60 12.15
N SER A 137 -5.11 0.73 12.04
CA SER A 137 -5.38 1.63 13.18
C SER A 137 -6.78 1.41 13.75
N ALA A 138 -7.78 1.18 12.89
CA ALA A 138 -9.16 0.87 13.28
C ALA A 138 -9.56 -0.59 13.07
N PRO A 139 -8.60 -1.52 13.09
CA PRO A 139 -8.63 -2.85 12.44
C PRO A 139 -9.87 -3.11 11.55
N ILE A 140 -9.96 -2.41 10.41
CA ILE A 140 -11.07 -2.54 9.47
C ILE A 140 -10.57 -2.99 8.10
N ASN A 141 -11.13 -4.10 7.59
CA ASN A 141 -10.99 -4.52 6.20
C ASN A 141 -12.31 -4.26 5.46
N ALA A 142 -12.46 -3.08 4.88
CA ALA A 142 -13.62 -2.70 4.07
C ALA A 142 -13.37 -2.93 2.57
N THR A 143 -12.67 -4.01 2.22
CA THR A 143 -12.42 -4.43 0.84
C THR A 143 -13.23 -5.67 0.48
N PHE A 144 -13.28 -6.02 -0.81
CA PHE A 144 -13.69 -7.35 -1.27
C PHE A 144 -12.52 -8.25 -1.68
N GLY A 145 -11.30 -7.93 -1.22
CA GLY A 145 -10.10 -8.75 -1.42
C GLY A 145 -9.95 -9.87 -0.39
N PRO A 146 -8.73 -10.42 -0.24
CA PRO A 146 -8.40 -11.37 0.84
C PRO A 146 -8.85 -10.86 2.21
N SER A 147 -9.51 -11.72 3.00
CA SER A 147 -10.09 -11.31 4.29
C SER A 147 -9.04 -11.12 5.39
N LYS A 148 -8.01 -11.98 5.39
CA LYS A 148 -6.91 -11.95 6.36
C LYS A 148 -5.78 -11.06 5.88
N ILE A 149 -5.54 -9.97 6.60
CA ILE A 149 -4.44 -9.04 6.37
C ILE A 149 -3.61 -9.00 7.65
N ARG A 150 -2.30 -9.18 7.52
CA ARG A 150 -1.37 -9.05 8.65
C ARG A 150 -1.15 -7.57 8.94
N PRO A 151 -1.36 -7.07 10.16
CA PRO A 151 -0.98 -5.71 10.52
C PRO A 151 0.54 -5.49 10.44
N GLY A 152 0.95 -4.31 10.02
CA GLY A 152 2.36 -3.88 9.99
C GLY A 152 2.48 -2.42 9.59
N ASN A 153 3.59 -2.04 8.96
CA ASN A 153 4.00 -0.65 8.75
C ASN A 153 4.04 -0.22 7.28
N ILE A 154 3.44 -1.01 6.38
CA ILE A 154 3.41 -0.73 4.94
C ILE A 154 2.04 -0.19 4.52
N ALA A 155 2.02 0.99 3.91
CA ALA A 155 0.84 1.51 3.24
C ALA A 155 0.88 1.16 1.74
N VAL A 156 -0.19 0.58 1.20
CA VAL A 156 -0.34 0.32 -0.23
C VAL A 156 -1.40 1.26 -0.80
N ILE A 157 -1.00 2.11 -1.73
CA ILE A 157 -1.88 3.05 -2.41
C ILE A 157 -1.92 2.69 -3.89
N SER A 158 -3.08 2.30 -4.40
CA SER A 158 -3.21 1.82 -5.78
C SER A 158 -4.32 2.51 -6.56
N GLN A 159 -3.97 3.04 -7.72
CA GLN A 159 -4.93 3.46 -8.73
C GLN A 159 -5.55 2.25 -9.47
N SER A 160 -4.83 1.13 -9.59
CA SER A 160 -5.33 -0.08 -10.24
C SER A 160 -6.05 -0.99 -9.26
N GLY A 161 -7.30 -1.33 -9.57
CA GLY A 161 -8.14 -2.14 -8.71
C GLY A 161 -7.63 -3.58 -8.56
N ALA A 162 -7.59 -4.33 -9.66
CA ALA A 162 -7.18 -5.73 -9.67
C ALA A 162 -5.75 -5.93 -9.13
N LEU A 163 -4.84 -5.02 -9.50
CA LEU A 163 -3.47 -5.09 -9.03
C LEU A 163 -3.37 -4.80 -7.54
N GLY A 164 -4.09 -3.80 -7.02
CA GLY A 164 -4.10 -3.51 -5.58
C GLY A 164 -4.65 -4.68 -4.75
N ILE A 165 -5.70 -5.37 -5.22
CA ILE A 165 -6.19 -6.60 -4.59
C ILE A 165 -5.13 -7.70 -4.59
N ALA A 166 -4.46 -7.91 -5.73
CA ALA A 166 -3.40 -8.91 -5.84
C ALA A 166 -2.22 -8.60 -4.89
N MET A 167 -1.93 -7.31 -4.67
CA MET A 167 -0.91 -6.87 -3.72
C MET A 167 -1.24 -7.26 -2.28
N ILE A 168 -2.53 -7.24 -1.88
CA ILE A 168 -2.95 -7.73 -0.56
C ILE A 168 -2.53 -9.20 -0.39
N GLY A 169 -2.83 -10.05 -1.38
CA GLY A 169 -2.44 -11.46 -1.35
C GLY A 169 -0.93 -11.63 -1.31
N LYS A 170 -0.20 -10.90 -2.16
CA LYS A 170 1.25 -10.98 -2.25
C LYS A 170 1.97 -10.59 -0.95
N THR A 171 1.44 -9.62 -0.21
CA THR A 171 2.00 -9.23 1.10
C THR A 171 1.94 -10.37 2.12
N ALA A 172 0.92 -11.22 2.06
CA ALA A 172 0.81 -12.38 2.93
C ALA A 172 1.90 -13.43 2.60
N ASP A 173 2.13 -13.70 1.30
CA ASP A 173 3.16 -14.64 0.86
C ASP A 173 4.58 -14.20 1.26
N GLU A 174 4.82 -12.88 1.33
CA GLU A 174 6.12 -12.30 1.66
C GLU A 174 6.26 -11.89 3.14
N ASN A 175 5.34 -12.32 4.01
CA ASN A 175 5.34 -11.99 5.44
C ASN A 175 5.35 -10.48 5.75
N MET A 176 4.85 -9.67 4.83
CA MET A 176 4.76 -8.23 4.98
C MET A 176 3.45 -7.83 5.67
N GLY A 177 3.56 -6.98 6.68
CA GLY A 177 2.40 -6.45 7.40
C GLY A 177 1.99 -5.08 6.86
N LEU A 178 0.69 -4.87 6.70
CA LEU A 178 0.11 -3.64 6.17
C LEU A 178 -0.42 -2.74 7.28
N SER A 179 -0.15 -1.44 7.17
CA SER A 179 -0.77 -0.39 7.99
C SER A 179 -2.07 0.07 7.34
N THR A 180 -2.04 0.33 6.03
CA THR A 180 -3.16 0.89 5.28
C THR A 180 -3.17 0.34 3.85
N ILE A 181 -4.37 0.09 3.30
CA ILE A 181 -4.53 -0.14 1.86
C ILE A 181 -5.61 0.80 1.35
N VAL A 182 -5.34 1.45 0.21
CA VAL A 182 -6.29 2.35 -0.43
C VAL A 182 -6.35 2.06 -1.92
N SER A 183 -7.54 1.73 -2.39
CA SER A 183 -7.89 1.81 -3.80
C SER A 183 -8.44 3.21 -4.09
N ILE A 184 -7.78 3.99 -4.96
CA ILE A 184 -8.23 5.35 -5.28
C ILE A 184 -9.14 5.37 -6.52
N GLY A 185 -8.99 4.40 -7.43
CA GLY A 185 -9.88 4.22 -8.58
C GLY A 185 -9.89 5.43 -9.49
N ASN A 186 -11.09 5.92 -9.83
CA ASN A 186 -11.29 7.03 -10.77
C ASN A 186 -10.91 8.41 -10.20
N LYS A 187 -10.78 8.52 -8.87
CA LYS A 187 -10.36 9.77 -8.19
C LYS A 187 -11.30 10.97 -8.40
N ALA A 188 -12.61 10.74 -8.41
CA ALA A 188 -13.60 11.79 -8.65
C ALA A 188 -13.61 12.89 -7.57
N ASP A 189 -13.09 12.61 -6.37
CA ASP A 189 -13.02 13.58 -5.28
C ASP A 189 -11.75 13.46 -4.42
N ILE A 190 -11.58 12.37 -3.67
CA ILE A 190 -10.36 12.11 -2.89
C ILE A 190 -9.27 11.59 -3.83
N THR A 191 -8.10 12.21 -3.77
CA THR A 191 -6.95 11.91 -4.64
C THR A 191 -5.81 11.28 -3.86
N GLU A 192 -4.78 10.81 -4.57
CA GLU A 192 -3.52 10.37 -3.97
C GLU A 192 -2.91 11.41 -3.03
N ALA A 193 -3.06 12.71 -3.30
CA ALA A 193 -2.51 13.75 -2.44
C ALA A 193 -3.19 13.80 -1.07
N ASP A 194 -4.51 13.62 -1.01
CA ASP A 194 -5.24 13.55 0.25
C ASP A 194 -4.83 12.30 1.05
N ILE A 195 -4.72 11.14 0.38
CA ILE A 195 -4.30 9.89 1.01
C ILE A 195 -2.89 9.98 1.55
N MET A 196 -1.94 10.47 0.75
CA MET A 196 -0.55 10.64 1.16
C MET A 196 -0.43 11.60 2.34
N SER A 197 -1.20 12.69 2.36
CA SER A 197 -1.25 13.61 3.49
C SER A 197 -1.72 12.95 4.77
N TYR A 198 -2.76 12.10 4.71
CA TYR A 198 -3.17 11.30 5.85
C TYR A 198 -2.07 10.34 6.31
N VAL A 199 -1.50 9.56 5.38
CA VAL A 199 -0.49 8.54 5.69
C VAL A 199 0.79 9.14 6.27
N PHE A 200 1.18 10.35 5.86
CA PHE A 200 2.33 11.06 6.44
C PHE A 200 2.17 11.39 7.92
N ASN A 201 0.94 11.41 8.43
CA ASN A 201 0.63 11.64 9.83
C ASN A 201 0.24 10.34 10.57
N ASP A 202 0.32 9.18 9.91
CA ASP A 202 0.04 7.89 10.54
C ASP A 202 1.31 7.33 11.20
N GLU A 203 1.29 7.23 12.53
CA GLU A 203 2.41 6.75 13.35
C GLU A 203 2.80 5.29 13.06
N ILE A 204 1.90 4.51 12.47
CA ILE A 204 2.15 3.09 12.15
C ILE A 204 2.96 2.96 10.84
N THR A 205 2.72 3.86 9.88
CA THR A 205 3.27 3.71 8.53
C THR A 205 4.73 4.16 8.46
N LYS A 206 5.59 3.31 7.89
CA LYS A 206 7.00 3.62 7.58
C LYS A 206 7.32 3.56 6.09
N VAL A 207 6.62 2.72 5.34
CA VAL A 207 6.88 2.55 3.90
C VAL A 207 5.57 2.68 3.14
N ILE A 208 5.60 3.46 2.07
CA ILE A 208 4.49 3.60 1.14
C ILE A 208 4.86 2.93 -0.16
N PHE A 209 4.02 2.00 -0.60
CA PHE A 209 4.05 1.46 -1.95
C PHE A 209 2.94 2.10 -2.79
N LEU A 210 3.32 2.82 -3.83
CA LEU A 210 2.43 3.60 -4.69
C LEU A 210 2.37 3.02 -6.10
N TYR A 211 1.20 2.52 -6.51
CA TYR A 211 0.93 2.22 -7.92
C TYR A 211 0.17 3.37 -8.57
N ILE A 212 0.79 4.02 -9.55
CA ILE A 212 0.26 5.22 -10.18
C ILE A 212 0.21 5.11 -11.69
N GLU A 213 -0.93 5.50 -12.27
CA GLU A 213 -1.12 5.56 -13.72
C GLU A 213 -0.99 6.99 -14.23
N GLY A 214 -1.48 7.96 -13.45
CA GLY A 214 -1.37 9.39 -13.74
C GLY A 214 -1.65 10.27 -12.52
N LEU A 215 -1.11 11.49 -12.56
CA LEU A 215 -1.35 12.57 -11.60
C LEU A 215 -2.15 13.66 -12.32
N GLU A 216 -3.18 14.19 -11.67
CA GLU A 216 -3.86 15.39 -12.18
C GLU A 216 -3.05 16.64 -11.84
N ASN A 217 -2.62 16.78 -10.58
CA ASN A 217 -1.83 17.91 -10.11
C ASN A 217 -0.42 17.47 -9.67
N GLY A 218 0.49 17.37 -10.64
CA GLY A 218 1.87 16.94 -10.38
C GLY A 218 2.65 17.88 -9.46
N ARG A 219 2.41 19.20 -9.51
CA ARG A 219 3.11 20.18 -8.65
C ARG A 219 2.73 20.00 -7.19
N GLU A 220 1.43 19.94 -6.92
CA GLU A 220 0.90 19.71 -5.57
C GLU A 220 1.40 18.38 -5.00
N PHE A 221 1.41 17.31 -5.80
CA PHE A 221 1.96 16.03 -5.39
C PHE A 221 3.44 16.14 -4.97
N MET A 222 4.28 16.81 -5.78
CA MET A 222 5.69 16.99 -5.45
C MET A 222 5.88 17.80 -4.16
N ASP A 223 5.13 18.89 -3.99
CA ASP A 223 5.26 19.77 -2.83
C ASP A 223 4.71 19.13 -1.55
N LEU A 224 3.74 18.23 -1.67
CA LEU A 224 3.32 17.36 -0.58
C LEU A 224 4.41 16.36 -0.20
N VAL A 225 4.94 15.61 -1.16
CA VAL A 225 5.92 14.54 -0.89
C VAL A 225 7.19 15.07 -0.20
N LYS A 226 7.61 16.30 -0.51
CA LYS A 226 8.72 16.97 0.19
C LYS A 226 8.49 17.17 1.69
N LYS A 227 7.25 17.10 2.17
CA LYS A 227 6.87 17.23 3.58
C LYS A 227 6.73 15.88 4.29
N LYS A 228 7.06 14.76 3.62
CA LYS A 228 7.00 13.44 4.25
C LYS A 228 7.91 13.38 5.49
N PRO A 229 7.60 12.54 6.48
CA PRO A 229 8.54 12.23 7.56
C PRO A 229 9.89 11.73 7.03
N ASP A 230 10.97 12.04 7.73
CA ASP A 230 12.33 11.72 7.28
C ASP A 230 12.56 10.20 7.21
N ASP A 231 12.06 9.46 8.19
CA ASP A 231 12.14 8.01 8.29
C ASP A 231 11.23 7.29 7.28
N MET A 232 10.18 7.94 6.80
CA MET A 232 9.25 7.36 5.83
C MET A 232 9.86 7.24 4.42
N GLN A 233 9.64 6.10 3.77
CA GLN A 233 10.11 5.83 2.41
C GLN A 233 8.94 5.60 1.44
N ILE A 234 9.13 5.98 0.17
CA ILE A 234 8.11 5.83 -0.87
C ILE A 234 8.72 5.07 -2.03
N VAL A 235 8.15 3.90 -2.33
CA VAL A 235 8.43 3.11 -3.53
C VAL A 235 7.25 3.26 -4.48
N ALA A 236 7.50 3.61 -5.73
CA ALA A 236 6.44 3.81 -6.72
C ALA A 236 6.65 2.97 -7.98
N ILE A 237 5.55 2.42 -8.50
CA ILE A 237 5.46 1.89 -9.87
C ILE A 237 4.61 2.85 -10.70
N LYS A 238 5.21 3.43 -11.72
CA LYS A 238 4.51 4.22 -12.74
C LYS A 238 4.12 3.33 -13.91
N ALA A 239 2.82 3.11 -14.08
CA ALA A 239 2.27 2.41 -15.25
C ALA A 239 2.42 3.24 -16.53
N GLY A 240 2.31 2.60 -17.69
CA GLY A 240 2.30 3.31 -18.99
C GLY A 240 3.63 3.95 -19.39
N ARG A 241 4.76 3.28 -19.08
CA ARG A 241 6.12 3.80 -19.36
C ARG A 241 6.47 3.88 -20.84
N SER A 242 5.98 2.92 -21.63
CA SER A 242 6.19 2.89 -23.08
C SER A 242 5.07 3.62 -23.82
N LYS A 243 5.29 4.00 -25.07
CA LYS A 243 4.24 4.60 -25.92
C LYS A 243 2.99 3.71 -26.00
N VAL A 244 3.17 2.39 -26.07
CA VAL A 244 2.07 1.42 -26.13
C VAL A 244 1.36 1.34 -24.78
N GLY A 245 2.10 1.23 -23.68
CA GLY A 245 1.53 1.18 -22.34
C GLY A 245 0.79 2.48 -21.97
N ALA A 246 1.34 3.63 -22.34
CA ALA A 246 0.72 4.93 -22.14
C ALA A 246 -0.65 5.01 -22.85
N ARG A 247 -0.75 4.53 -24.10
CA ARG A 247 -2.03 4.43 -24.80
C ARG A 247 -3.00 3.48 -24.11
N ALA A 248 -2.53 2.32 -23.64
CA ALA A 248 -3.38 1.36 -22.93
C ALA A 248 -3.96 1.96 -21.64
N VAL A 249 -3.13 2.65 -20.85
CA VAL A 249 -3.58 3.39 -19.65
C VAL A 249 -4.60 4.47 -20.02
N ALA A 250 -4.35 5.23 -21.07
CA ALA A 250 -5.25 6.31 -21.48
C ALA A 250 -6.62 5.80 -21.93
N SER A 251 -6.67 4.67 -22.64
CA SER A 251 -7.92 4.01 -23.02
C SER A 251 -8.66 3.38 -21.83
N HIS A 252 -7.94 3.02 -20.76
CA HIS A 252 -8.50 2.35 -19.58
C HIS A 252 -9.04 3.33 -18.54
N THR A 253 -8.40 4.50 -18.36
CA THR A 253 -8.82 5.50 -17.34
C THR A 253 -9.45 6.74 -17.94
N GLY A 254 -9.50 6.87 -19.27
CA GLY A 254 -9.98 8.08 -19.94
C GLY A 254 -9.11 9.32 -19.71
N SER A 255 -7.93 9.17 -19.09
CA SER A 255 -6.99 10.27 -18.80
C SER A 255 -5.76 10.23 -19.70
N LEU A 256 -5.14 11.40 -19.97
CA LEU A 256 -3.92 11.43 -20.77
C LEU A 256 -2.75 10.84 -19.98
N ALA A 257 -2.13 9.78 -20.49
CA ALA A 257 -0.94 9.23 -19.87
C ALA A 257 0.22 10.26 -19.93
N GLY A 258 0.65 10.73 -18.76
CA GLY A 258 1.73 11.70 -18.65
C GLY A 258 3.09 11.15 -19.10
N SER A 259 4.00 12.05 -19.50
CA SER A 259 5.33 11.70 -20.01
C SER A 259 6.17 10.93 -19.00
N ASP A 260 6.62 9.74 -19.39
CA ASP A 260 7.44 8.87 -18.54
C ASP A 260 8.73 9.56 -18.05
N LYS A 261 9.39 10.33 -18.92
CA LYS A 261 10.60 11.07 -18.58
C LYS A 261 10.36 12.17 -17.55
N ILE A 262 9.19 12.80 -17.59
CA ILE A 262 8.81 13.84 -16.62
C ILE A 262 8.54 13.20 -15.26
N PHE A 263 7.84 12.07 -15.22
CA PHE A 263 7.65 11.30 -13.99
C PHE A 263 8.99 10.85 -13.39
N ASP A 264 9.92 10.36 -14.23
CA ASP A 264 11.25 9.96 -13.79
C ASP A 264 12.01 11.10 -13.12
N ALA A 265 12.07 12.26 -13.78
CA ALA A 265 12.74 13.44 -13.26
C ALA A 265 12.07 13.95 -11.99
N ALA A 266 10.73 13.99 -11.96
CA ALA A 266 9.96 14.43 -10.81
C ALA A 266 10.21 13.53 -9.58
N PHE A 267 10.16 12.20 -9.75
CA PHE A 267 10.41 11.25 -8.67
C PHE A 267 11.83 11.35 -8.10
N LYS A 268 12.84 11.52 -8.96
CA LYS A 268 14.22 11.78 -8.54
C LYS A 268 14.35 13.05 -7.70
N GLN A 269 13.66 14.13 -8.08
CA GLN A 269 13.72 15.41 -7.36
C GLN A 269 13.10 15.37 -5.95
N ILE A 270 12.17 14.44 -5.71
CA ILE A 270 11.46 14.31 -4.42
C ILE A 270 11.81 13.03 -3.66
N GLY A 271 12.81 12.28 -4.13
CA GLY A 271 13.33 11.09 -3.44
C GLY A 271 12.39 9.88 -3.44
N ILE A 272 11.51 9.75 -4.44
CA ILE A 272 10.70 8.53 -4.61
C ILE A 272 11.55 7.45 -5.31
N LEU A 273 11.60 6.27 -4.71
CA LEU A 273 12.25 5.10 -5.31
C LEU A 273 11.33 4.51 -6.38
N ARG A 274 11.76 4.56 -7.63
CA ARG A 274 10.94 4.14 -8.76
C ARG A 274 11.28 2.72 -9.19
N ALA A 275 10.38 1.78 -8.90
CA ALA A 275 10.55 0.38 -9.31
C ALA A 275 10.09 0.15 -10.75
N GLU A 276 10.72 -0.79 -11.44
CA GLU A 276 10.40 -1.15 -12.81
C GLU A 276 9.30 -2.17 -12.94
N ASN A 277 9.21 -3.06 -11.95
CA ASN A 277 8.25 -4.14 -11.90
C ASN A 277 7.85 -4.44 -10.46
N LEU A 278 6.84 -5.30 -10.31
CA LEU A 278 6.29 -5.66 -9.01
C LEU A 278 7.31 -6.38 -8.14
N ALA A 279 8.05 -7.35 -8.67
CA ALA A 279 9.02 -8.10 -7.88
C ALA A 279 10.09 -7.19 -7.28
N GLU A 280 10.65 -6.27 -8.07
CA GLU A 280 11.61 -5.28 -7.61
C GLU A 280 11.00 -4.35 -6.55
N GLY A 281 9.82 -3.79 -6.81
CA GLY A 281 9.16 -2.88 -5.86
C GLY A 281 8.83 -3.55 -4.53
N PHE A 282 8.40 -4.81 -4.55
CA PHE A 282 8.10 -5.61 -3.36
C PHE A 282 9.37 -5.93 -2.56
N ASN A 283 10.45 -6.36 -3.22
CA ASN A 283 11.73 -6.62 -2.56
C ASN A 283 12.25 -5.36 -1.84
N TRP A 284 12.11 -4.19 -2.46
CA TRP A 284 12.50 -2.92 -1.84
C TRP A 284 11.60 -2.59 -0.65
N VAL A 285 10.28 -2.70 -0.79
CA VAL A 285 9.33 -2.45 0.30
C VAL A 285 9.61 -3.36 1.50
N ALA A 286 9.81 -4.66 1.27
CA ALA A 286 10.12 -5.62 2.32
C ALA A 286 11.38 -5.22 3.10
N THR A 287 12.44 -4.85 2.37
CA THR A 287 13.71 -4.42 2.98
C THR A 287 13.53 -3.13 3.78
N LEU A 288 12.88 -2.11 3.20
CA LEU A 288 12.68 -0.81 3.84
C LEU A 288 11.73 -0.88 5.05
N ALA A 289 10.81 -1.85 5.05
CA ALA A 289 9.87 -2.06 6.14
C ALA A 289 10.51 -2.80 7.33
N ALA A 290 11.47 -3.68 7.06
CA ALA A 290 12.14 -4.51 8.05
C ALA A 290 13.43 -3.88 8.63
N CYS A 291 14.12 -3.05 7.85
CA CYS A 291 15.44 -2.53 8.21
C CYS A 291 15.43 -1.01 8.45
N PRO A 292 16.22 -0.50 9.41
CA PRO A 292 16.49 0.93 9.51
C PRO A 292 17.34 1.41 8.34
N LYS A 293 17.44 2.75 8.18
CA LYS A 293 18.43 3.32 7.26
C LYS A 293 19.84 2.93 7.72
N PRO A 294 20.74 2.53 6.79
CA PRO A 294 22.13 2.30 7.12
C PRO A 294 22.76 3.53 7.78
N ALA A 295 23.53 3.34 8.83
CA ALA A 295 24.22 4.43 9.54
C ALA A 295 25.37 5.05 8.72
N GLY A 296 25.77 4.39 7.63
CA GLY A 296 26.86 4.78 6.75
C GLY A 296 26.94 3.88 5.53
N LYS A 297 28.11 3.85 4.89
CA LYS A 297 28.29 3.20 3.57
C LYS A 297 29.03 1.87 3.61
N ASN A 298 29.55 1.46 4.75
CA ASN A 298 30.37 0.26 4.87
C ASN A 298 29.47 -0.97 4.95
N VAL A 299 29.30 -1.67 3.83
CA VAL A 299 28.47 -2.88 3.74
C VAL A 299 29.33 -4.12 3.79
N VAL A 300 28.87 -5.15 4.50
CA VAL A 300 29.47 -6.49 4.50
C VAL A 300 28.48 -7.49 3.91
N ILE A 301 28.95 -8.33 3.00
CA ILE A 301 28.22 -9.52 2.55
C ILE A 301 28.71 -10.72 3.36
N ILE A 302 27.80 -11.50 3.93
CA ILE A 302 28.07 -12.78 4.61
C ILE A 302 27.38 -13.88 3.82
N THR A 303 28.14 -14.90 3.41
CA THR A 303 27.68 -15.99 2.53
C THR A 303 28.28 -17.33 2.94
N ASN A 304 27.65 -18.45 2.60
CA ASN A 304 28.19 -19.81 2.67
C ASN A 304 28.60 -20.33 1.27
N GLY A 305 28.48 -19.50 0.24
CA GLY A 305 28.85 -19.83 -1.12
C GLY A 305 29.46 -18.64 -1.84
N GLY A 306 30.71 -18.78 -2.29
CA GLY A 306 31.40 -17.75 -3.07
C GLY A 306 30.65 -17.33 -4.34
N GLY A 307 29.94 -18.24 -5.02
CA GLY A 307 29.20 -17.93 -6.25
C GLY A 307 28.09 -16.90 -6.05
N ILE A 308 27.24 -17.07 -5.02
CA ILE A 308 26.19 -16.08 -4.72
C ILE A 308 26.78 -14.78 -4.14
N GLY A 309 27.90 -14.88 -3.42
CA GLY A 309 28.67 -13.72 -2.95
C GLY A 309 29.18 -12.85 -4.09
N VAL A 310 29.71 -13.46 -5.16
CA VAL A 310 30.16 -12.73 -6.35
C VAL A 310 29.00 -12.00 -7.03
N LEU A 311 27.86 -12.69 -7.24
CA LEU A 311 26.67 -12.05 -7.83
C LEU A 311 26.16 -10.87 -6.99
N ALA A 312 26.21 -10.99 -5.66
CA ALA A 312 25.84 -9.90 -4.77
C ALA A 312 26.84 -8.74 -4.80
N ALA A 313 28.15 -9.03 -4.93
CA ALA A 313 29.18 -8.01 -5.09
C ALA A 313 29.03 -7.23 -6.41
N ASP A 314 28.79 -7.94 -7.52
CA ASP A 314 28.49 -7.33 -8.83
C ASP A 314 27.25 -6.44 -8.76
N ALA A 315 26.21 -6.88 -8.05
CA ALA A 315 25.03 -6.07 -7.81
C ALA A 315 25.35 -4.83 -6.96
N CYS A 316 26.14 -4.97 -5.90
CA CYS A 316 26.57 -3.83 -5.08
C CYS A 316 27.32 -2.79 -5.93
N GLU A 317 28.25 -3.22 -6.78
CA GLU A 317 28.96 -2.33 -7.70
C GLU A 317 28.01 -1.62 -8.67
N LYS A 318 27.12 -2.37 -9.33
CA LYS A 318 26.11 -1.84 -10.27
C LYS A 318 25.24 -0.74 -9.63
N TYR A 319 24.87 -0.91 -8.37
CA TYR A 319 24.00 0.03 -7.65
C TYR A 319 24.76 1.03 -6.75
N GLY A 320 26.10 1.05 -6.81
CA GLY A 320 26.93 2.00 -6.07
C GLY A 320 26.98 1.77 -4.56
N VAL A 321 26.73 0.54 -4.10
CA VAL A 321 26.85 0.13 -2.70
C VAL A 321 28.31 -0.21 -2.40
N THR A 322 28.88 0.47 -1.40
CA THR A 322 30.30 0.30 -1.05
C THR A 322 30.49 -0.90 -0.12
N LEU A 323 31.20 -1.92 -0.61
CA LEU A 323 31.66 -3.02 0.21
C LEU A 323 32.87 -2.58 1.03
N THR A 324 32.88 -2.84 2.35
CA THR A 324 34.04 -2.51 3.18
C THR A 324 35.27 -3.29 2.71
N SER A 325 36.41 -2.59 2.67
CA SER A 325 37.73 -3.12 2.31
C SER A 325 38.72 -3.07 3.47
N ASP A 326 38.26 -2.70 4.68
CA ASP A 326 39.07 -2.69 5.89
C ASP A 326 39.40 -4.13 6.32
N MET A 327 40.59 -4.58 5.93
CA MET A 327 41.05 -5.95 6.17
C MET A 327 41.31 -6.26 7.64
N GLU A 328 41.69 -5.27 8.45
CA GLU A 328 41.94 -5.46 9.88
C GLU A 328 40.61 -5.63 10.63
N LEU A 329 39.62 -4.79 10.31
CA LEU A 329 38.26 -4.94 10.81
C LEU A 329 37.69 -6.31 10.45
N LEU A 330 37.68 -6.65 9.15
CA LEU A 330 37.10 -7.89 8.66
C LEU A 330 37.76 -9.14 9.27
N LYS A 331 39.09 -9.14 9.38
CA LYS A 331 39.82 -10.25 10.01
C LYS A 331 39.44 -10.39 11.48
N LYS A 332 39.50 -9.29 12.24
CA LYS A 332 39.14 -9.27 13.67
C LYS A 332 37.70 -9.75 13.91
N THR A 333 36.78 -9.36 13.03
CA THR A 333 35.36 -9.72 13.19
C THR A 333 35.11 -11.19 12.82
N PHE A 334 35.70 -11.70 11.74
CA PHE A 334 35.24 -12.96 11.12
C PHE A 334 36.23 -14.13 11.11
N GLU A 335 37.52 -13.97 11.42
CA GLU A 335 38.50 -15.06 11.26
C GLU A 335 38.15 -16.31 12.07
N ASP A 336 37.58 -16.15 13.28
CA ASP A 336 37.27 -17.27 14.18
C ASP A 336 35.91 -17.95 13.92
N VAL A 337 35.06 -17.41 13.04
CA VAL A 337 33.72 -17.96 12.74
C VAL A 337 33.69 -18.91 11.55
N MET A 338 34.85 -19.16 10.93
CA MET A 338 34.95 -20.01 9.75
C MET A 338 36.16 -20.95 9.80
N PRO A 339 36.15 -22.05 9.04
CA PRO A 339 37.33 -22.89 8.86
C PRO A 339 38.49 -22.11 8.21
N LYS A 340 39.72 -22.63 8.33
CA LYS A 340 40.94 -22.02 7.75
C LYS A 340 40.88 -21.76 6.24
N PHE A 341 40.00 -22.44 5.51
CA PHE A 341 39.82 -22.30 4.07
C PHE A 341 38.63 -21.40 3.68
N GLY A 342 37.92 -20.83 4.67
CA GLY A 342 36.98 -19.75 4.45
C GLY A 342 37.68 -18.44 4.09
N SER A 343 36.89 -17.43 3.77
CA SER A 343 37.39 -16.09 3.44
C SER A 343 36.74 -15.04 4.33
N TYR A 344 37.52 -14.37 5.16
CA TYR A 344 37.07 -13.19 5.90
C TYR A 344 37.09 -11.90 5.06
N LYS A 345 37.61 -11.93 3.81
CA LYS A 345 37.48 -10.80 2.88
C LYS A 345 36.00 -10.57 2.58
N ASN A 346 35.64 -9.41 2.05
CA ASN A 346 34.26 -9.12 1.66
C ASN A 346 34.06 -9.46 0.16
N PRO A 347 33.19 -10.41 -0.22
CA PRO A 347 32.22 -11.16 0.60
C PRO A 347 32.81 -12.18 1.58
N VAL A 348 32.32 -12.16 2.82
CA VAL A 348 32.73 -13.05 3.93
C VAL A 348 32.13 -14.44 3.65
N ASP A 349 32.98 -15.40 3.27
CA ASP A 349 32.59 -16.76 2.90
C ASP A 349 32.84 -17.74 4.06
N LEU A 350 31.75 -18.12 4.72
CA LEU A 350 31.70 -19.08 5.83
C LEU A 350 31.81 -20.54 5.35
N THR A 351 31.90 -20.77 4.05
CA THR A 351 31.95 -22.07 3.36
C THR A 351 30.62 -22.82 3.36
N GLY A 352 30.44 -23.74 2.40
CA GLY A 352 29.17 -24.44 2.19
C GLY A 352 28.72 -25.40 3.30
N GLN A 353 29.54 -25.58 4.34
CA GLN A 353 29.20 -26.37 5.54
C GLN A 353 28.59 -25.52 6.66
N ALA A 354 28.61 -24.19 6.54
CA ALA A 354 28.09 -23.28 7.55
C ALA A 354 26.59 -23.52 7.78
N GLY A 355 26.23 -23.78 9.04
CA GLY A 355 24.87 -23.94 9.49
C GLY A 355 24.37 -22.69 10.22
N GLY A 356 23.24 -22.83 10.91
CA GLY A 356 22.62 -21.70 11.62
C GLY A 356 23.47 -21.12 12.77
N ALA A 357 24.40 -21.90 13.32
CA ALA A 357 25.28 -21.43 14.41
C ALA A 357 26.33 -20.45 13.89
N GLU A 358 27.00 -20.79 12.80
CA GLU A 358 28.03 -19.95 12.16
C GLU A 358 27.43 -18.64 11.65
N TYR A 359 26.25 -18.69 11.03
CA TYR A 359 25.54 -17.48 10.61
C TYR A 359 25.14 -16.59 11.78
N ARG A 360 24.61 -17.18 12.86
CA ARG A 360 24.24 -16.41 14.05
C ARG A 360 25.45 -15.68 14.60
N GLU A 361 26.56 -16.39 14.80
CA GLU A 361 27.77 -15.80 15.36
C GLU A 361 28.36 -14.72 14.44
N ALA A 362 28.45 -14.97 13.13
CA ALA A 362 28.94 -13.98 12.18
C ALA A 362 28.06 -12.71 12.14
N LEU A 363 26.73 -12.88 12.15
CA LEU A 363 25.79 -11.75 12.18
C LEU A 363 25.88 -10.97 13.50
N GLU A 364 25.93 -11.65 14.65
CA GLU A 364 26.07 -11.01 15.96
C GLU A 364 27.38 -10.21 16.06
N ARG A 365 28.50 -10.76 15.59
CA ARG A 365 29.78 -10.05 15.57
C ARG A 365 29.70 -8.82 14.65
N ALA A 366 29.15 -8.96 13.45
CA ALA A 366 29.01 -7.86 12.50
C ALA A 366 28.09 -6.73 13.01
N LEU A 367 26.97 -7.08 13.65
CA LEU A 367 26.01 -6.11 14.21
C LEU A 367 26.56 -5.33 15.40
N ASN A 368 27.61 -5.84 16.07
CA ASN A 368 28.27 -5.19 17.20
C ASN A 368 29.50 -4.34 16.80
N GLU A 369 29.79 -4.22 15.51
CA GLU A 369 30.92 -3.41 15.00
C GLU A 369 30.40 -2.10 14.40
N ASP A 370 30.66 -0.97 15.07
CA ASP A 370 30.19 0.37 14.66
C ASP A 370 30.61 0.76 13.23
N ASN A 371 31.71 0.20 12.73
CA ASN A 371 32.23 0.47 11.39
C ASN A 371 31.58 -0.39 10.29
N ILE A 372 30.67 -1.31 10.64
CA ILE A 372 29.83 -2.07 9.71
C ILE A 372 28.41 -1.48 9.76
N HIS A 373 27.99 -0.84 8.68
CA HIS A 373 26.78 -0.03 8.66
C HIS A 373 25.55 -0.76 8.08
N ALA A 374 25.78 -1.82 7.31
CA ALA A 374 24.73 -2.71 6.81
C ALA A 374 25.33 -4.09 6.49
N ILE A 375 24.48 -5.12 6.59
CA ILE A 375 24.88 -6.51 6.35
C ILE A 375 23.92 -7.13 5.33
N ILE A 376 24.47 -7.81 4.34
CA ILE A 376 23.73 -8.63 3.38
C ILE A 376 24.03 -10.09 3.71
N ALA A 377 23.05 -10.82 4.22
CA ALA A 377 23.18 -12.24 4.52
C ALA A 377 22.63 -13.09 3.37
N LEU A 378 23.43 -14.00 2.84
CA LEU A 378 23.11 -14.92 1.76
C LEU A 378 23.32 -16.34 2.28
N TYR A 379 22.36 -17.24 2.07
CA TYR A 379 22.42 -18.64 2.53
C TYR A 379 22.17 -19.61 1.37
#